data_AF-A0A2P6S4L5-F1
#
_entry.id   AF-A0A2P6S4L5-F1
#
_cell.length_a   1.000
_cell.length_b   1.000
_cell.length_c   1.000
_cell.angle_alpha   90.00
_cell.angle_beta   90.00
_cell.angle_gamma   90.00
#
_symmetry.space_group_name_H-M   'P 1'
#
loop_
_entity.id
_entity.type
_entity.pdbx_description
1 polymer ?
#
loop_
_entity_poly.entity_id
_entity_poly.type
_entity_poly.pdbx_seq_one_letter_code
_entity_poly.pdbx_strand_id
1 'polypeptide(L)'
;MEFKIIIEDVVLRAEMLAPLALELEEERRNEQEQLIHDHDLWDDTAESNEVLANLADSVRVVDALRDLTYKAEEAKLITQLAEIYAINYGLFRKAYDASLDMSKILNKYEISKLLKGPYDMEGACLIIKASGTGYPEVSVKQQLSMYTKWARKLGYKGRVVEMHSSTNGGIKSATIEFAFGYLSGEVGVHYIINSKNGSAVHEVQLCLVDINPILKFRTVVFSFPKKRSHW
;
A
#
# COMPACT_ATOMS: atom_id res chain seq x y z
N MET A 1 12.37 -23.92 14.29
CA MET A 1 11.51 -24.47 13.22
C MET A 1 10.72 -23.36 12.53
N GLU A 2 10.01 -22.51 13.28
CA GLU A 2 9.23 -21.38 12.75
C GLU A 2 10.07 -20.34 11.95
N PHE A 3 11.25 -19.95 12.45
CA PHE A 3 12.14 -19.02 11.73
C PHE A 3 12.63 -19.53 10.38
N LYS A 4 12.84 -20.85 10.26
CA LYS A 4 13.35 -21.46 9.02
C LYS A 4 12.31 -21.33 7.90
N ILE A 5 11.05 -21.61 8.22
CA ILE A 5 9.92 -21.50 7.28
C ILE A 5 9.79 -20.06 6.76
N ILE A 6 9.92 -19.07 7.66
CA ILE A 6 9.85 -17.65 7.27
C ILE A 6 10.98 -17.27 6.32
N ILE A 7 12.22 -17.70 6.60
CA ILE A 7 13.37 -17.42 5.73
C ILE A 7 13.16 -18.07 4.35
N GLU A 8 12.79 -19.34 4.32
CA GLU A 8 12.57 -20.10 3.09
C GLU A 8 11.45 -19.49 2.23
N ASP A 9 10.33 -19.10 2.84
CA ASP A 9 9.21 -18.46 2.16
C ASP A 9 9.63 -17.12 1.51
N VAL A 10 10.31 -16.26 2.27
CA VAL A 10 10.76 -14.96 1.76
C VAL A 10 11.82 -15.13 0.66
N VAL A 11 12.77 -16.04 0.84
CA VAL A 11 13.80 -16.33 -0.17
C VAL A 11 13.15 -16.86 -1.45
N LEU A 12 12.24 -17.83 -1.35
CA LEU A 12 11.53 -18.38 -2.50
C LEU A 12 10.75 -17.29 -3.24
N ARG A 13 10.01 -16.45 -2.50
CA ARG A 13 9.26 -15.34 -3.09
C ARG A 13 10.17 -14.33 -3.79
N ALA A 14 11.32 -14.01 -3.20
CA ALA A 14 12.31 -13.13 -3.80
C ALA A 14 12.94 -13.75 -5.06
N GLU A 15 13.32 -15.03 -5.04
CA GLU A 15 13.88 -15.73 -6.22
C GLU A 15 12.88 -15.79 -7.38
N MET A 16 11.59 -15.93 -7.10
CA MET A 16 10.55 -15.99 -8.14
C MET A 16 10.24 -14.61 -8.75
N LEU A 17 10.19 -13.56 -7.93
CA LEU A 17 9.70 -12.25 -8.37
C LEU A 17 10.83 -11.27 -8.77
N ALA A 18 11.94 -11.25 -8.02
CA ALA A 18 12.96 -10.23 -8.19
C ALA A 18 13.68 -10.28 -9.55
N PRO A 19 14.03 -11.45 -10.14
CA PRO A 19 14.69 -11.49 -11.44
C PRO A 19 13.80 -10.96 -12.57
N LEU A 20 12.54 -11.40 -12.64
CA LEU A 20 11.58 -10.92 -13.64
C LEU A 20 11.28 -9.42 -13.47
N ALA A 21 11.12 -8.98 -12.21
CA ALA A 21 10.96 -7.57 -11.89
C ALA A 21 12.17 -6.75 -12.35
N LEU A 22 13.38 -7.25 -12.11
CA LEU A 22 14.61 -6.57 -12.49
C LEU A 22 14.71 -6.40 -14.00
N GLU A 23 14.44 -7.46 -14.76
CA GLU A 23 14.44 -7.43 -16.23
C GLU A 23 13.50 -6.36 -16.78
N LEU A 24 12.24 -6.36 -16.33
CA LEU A 24 11.24 -5.38 -16.77
C LEU A 24 11.61 -3.92 -16.42
N GLU A 25 12.18 -3.70 -15.24
CA GLU A 25 12.58 -2.35 -14.82
C GLU A 25 13.86 -1.88 -15.50
N GLU A 26 14.80 -2.78 -15.82
CA GLU A 26 15.98 -2.48 -16.63
C GLU A 26 15.57 -2.12 -18.07
N GLU A 27 14.63 -2.85 -18.68
CA GLU A 27 14.08 -2.51 -19.99
C GLU A 27 13.44 -1.12 -19.98
N ARG A 28 12.55 -0.86 -19.02
CA ARG A 28 11.90 0.46 -18.86
C ARG A 28 12.92 1.58 -18.68
N ARG A 29 13.97 1.37 -17.87
CA ARG A 29 15.03 2.37 -17.68
C ARG A 29 15.75 2.65 -19.00
N ASN A 30 16.09 1.61 -19.74
CA ASN A 30 16.81 1.74 -21.02
C ASN A 30 15.96 2.50 -22.06
N GLU A 31 14.65 2.27 -22.11
CA GLU A 31 13.72 3.06 -22.94
C GLU A 31 13.73 4.55 -22.55
N GLN A 32 13.72 4.85 -21.25
CA GLN A 32 13.80 6.24 -20.77
C GLN A 32 15.13 6.91 -21.11
N GLU A 33 16.25 6.18 -21.01
CA GLU A 33 17.57 6.68 -21.40
C GLU A 33 17.65 6.97 -22.90
N GLN A 34 17.05 6.13 -23.74
CA GLN A 34 16.97 6.37 -25.19
C GLN A 34 16.14 7.63 -25.51
N LEU A 35 14.99 7.79 -24.86
CA LEU A 35 14.16 9.00 -25.02
C LEU A 35 14.92 10.28 -24.63
N ILE A 36 15.69 10.23 -23.54
CA ILE A 36 16.53 11.36 -23.10
C ILE A 36 17.64 11.65 -24.11
N HIS A 37 18.25 10.61 -24.68
CA HIS A 37 19.30 10.78 -25.68
C HIS A 37 18.78 11.47 -26.95
N ASP A 38 17.55 11.14 -27.36
CA ASP A 38 16.92 11.66 -28.58
C ASP A 38 16.22 13.02 -28.39
N HIS A 39 16.02 13.46 -27.14
CA HIS A 39 15.33 14.70 -26.81
C HIS A 39 16.30 15.83 -26.45
N ASP A 40 16.03 17.03 -26.97
CA ASP A 40 16.82 18.22 -26.63
C ASP A 40 16.30 18.83 -25.31
N LEU A 41 16.88 18.39 -24.19
CA LEU A 41 16.52 18.80 -22.83
C LEU A 41 16.74 20.30 -22.51
N TRP A 42 17.19 21.09 -23.48
CA TRP A 42 17.51 22.51 -23.27
C TRP A 42 16.32 23.45 -23.55
N ASP A 43 15.26 22.96 -24.21
CA ASP A 43 14.10 23.79 -24.60
C ASP A 43 13.10 24.02 -23.45
N ASP A 44 12.83 23.01 -22.61
CA ASP A 44 11.96 23.14 -21.43
C ASP A 44 12.64 22.59 -20.17
N THR A 45 13.11 23.52 -19.34
CA THR A 45 13.74 23.19 -18.04
C THR A 45 12.80 22.49 -17.05
N ALA A 46 11.48 22.71 -17.13
CA ALA A 46 10.52 22.08 -16.22
C ALA A 46 10.29 20.62 -16.61
N GLU A 47 10.04 20.36 -17.90
CA GLU A 47 9.88 19.01 -18.44
C GLU A 47 11.15 18.18 -18.27
N SER A 48 12.32 18.78 -18.51
CA SER A 48 13.61 18.11 -18.39
C SER A 48 13.92 17.69 -16.94
N ASN A 49 13.57 18.52 -15.95
CA ASN A 49 13.72 18.16 -14.55
C ASN A 49 12.81 17.00 -14.15
N GLU A 50 11.59 16.93 -14.69
CA GLU A 50 10.66 15.83 -14.44
C GLU A 50 11.16 14.51 -15.06
N VAL A 51 11.62 14.56 -16.31
CA VAL A 51 12.19 13.40 -17.01
C VAL A 51 13.42 12.86 -16.29
N LEU A 52 14.34 13.74 -15.87
CA LEU A 52 15.53 13.34 -15.11
C LEU A 52 15.18 12.80 -13.72
N ALA A 53 14.17 13.35 -13.05
CA ALA A 53 13.68 12.83 -11.77
C ALA A 53 13.11 11.40 -11.93
N ASN A 54 12.30 11.19 -12.98
CA ASN A 54 11.73 9.89 -13.31
C ASN A 54 12.81 8.84 -13.64
N LEU A 55 13.86 9.23 -14.36
CA LEU A 55 15.00 8.35 -14.62
C LEU A 55 15.74 8.00 -13.32
N ALA A 56 16.00 8.99 -12.47
CA ALA A 56 16.65 8.75 -11.18
C ALA A 56 15.83 7.80 -10.29
N ASP A 57 14.50 7.90 -10.33
CA ASP A 57 13.60 6.94 -9.67
C ASP A 57 13.72 5.53 -10.24
N SER A 58 13.74 5.39 -11.57
CA SER A 58 13.90 4.08 -12.22
C SER A 58 15.26 3.43 -11.87
N VAL A 59 16.34 4.20 -11.87
CA VAL A 59 17.68 3.73 -11.44
C VAL A 59 17.64 3.23 -10.00
N ARG A 60 17.03 3.99 -9.08
CA ARG A 60 16.87 3.57 -7.67
C ARG A 60 16.12 2.24 -7.53
N VAL A 61 15.08 2.03 -8.34
CA VAL A 61 14.29 0.78 -8.33
C VAL A 61 15.13 -0.38 -8.84
N VAL A 62 15.84 -0.21 -9.96
CA VAL A 62 16.73 -1.24 -10.53
C VAL A 62 17.83 -1.62 -9.53
N ASP A 63 18.49 -0.64 -8.91
CA ASP A 63 19.53 -0.90 -7.90
C ASP A 63 18.97 -1.64 -6.68
N ALA A 64 17.77 -1.28 -6.21
CA ALA A 64 17.11 -1.98 -5.10
C ALA A 64 16.74 -3.43 -5.46
N LEU A 65 16.34 -3.69 -6.71
CA LEU A 65 16.04 -5.05 -7.18
C LEU A 65 17.30 -5.90 -7.35
N ARG A 66 18.42 -5.30 -7.81
CA ARG A 66 19.74 -5.96 -7.86
C ARG A 66 20.26 -6.33 -6.48
N ASP A 67 20.12 -5.42 -5.52
CA ASP A 67 20.48 -5.70 -4.13
C ASP A 67 19.59 -6.81 -3.55
N LEU A 68 18.29 -6.83 -3.91
CA LEU A 68 17.36 -7.88 -3.50
C LEU A 68 17.72 -9.25 -4.08
N THR A 69 18.08 -9.35 -5.36
CA THR A 69 18.50 -10.63 -5.96
C THR A 69 19.78 -11.15 -5.31
N TYR A 70 20.77 -10.29 -5.10
CA TYR A 70 22.00 -10.65 -4.39
C TYR A 70 21.73 -11.15 -2.97
N LYS A 71 20.90 -10.44 -2.19
CA LYS A 71 20.54 -10.84 -0.82
C LYS A 71 19.77 -12.15 -0.78
N ALA A 72 18.93 -12.43 -1.77
CA ALA A 72 18.19 -13.69 -1.86
C ALA A 72 19.14 -14.87 -2.06
N GLU A 73 20.11 -14.74 -2.98
CA GLU A 73 21.16 -15.74 -3.19
C GLU A 73 22.02 -15.93 -1.94
N GLU A 74 22.46 -14.84 -1.29
CA GLU A 74 23.25 -14.90 -0.06
C GLU A 74 22.49 -15.62 1.07
N ALA A 75 21.23 -15.26 1.30
CA ALA A 75 20.39 -15.87 2.34
C ALA A 75 20.15 -17.37 2.08
N LYS A 76 20.01 -17.76 0.81
CA LYS A 76 19.90 -19.17 0.40
C LYS A 76 21.18 -19.95 0.71
N LEU A 77 22.34 -19.41 0.34
CA LEU A 77 23.64 -20.03 0.64
C LEU A 77 23.85 -20.16 2.15
N ILE A 78 23.52 -19.12 2.93
CA ILE A 78 23.60 -19.17 4.39
C ILE A 78 22.71 -20.27 4.95
N THR A 79 21.49 -20.42 4.43
CA THR A 79 20.54 -21.44 4.90
C THR A 79 21.06 -22.85 4.58
N GLN A 80 21.57 -23.08 3.36
CA GLN A 80 22.19 -24.34 2.96
C GLN A 80 23.42 -24.69 3.83
N LEU A 81 24.28 -23.71 4.10
CA LEU A 81 25.43 -23.90 4.98
C LEU A 81 25.01 -24.24 6.41
N ALA A 82 23.98 -23.58 6.93
CA ALA A 82 23.48 -23.82 8.28
C ALA A 82 22.83 -25.21 8.45
N GLU A 83 22.35 -25.83 7.37
CA GLU A 83 21.90 -27.22 7.36
C GLU A 83 23.06 -28.22 7.39
N ILE A 84 24.15 -27.93 6.68
CA ILE A 84 25.34 -28.79 6.60
C ILE A 84 26.12 -28.76 7.93
N TYR A 85 26.33 -27.57 8.49
CA TYR A 85 27.04 -27.38 9.75
C TYR A 85 26.04 -27.25 10.89
N ALA A 86 25.77 -28.36 11.59
CA ALA A 86 24.84 -28.47 12.72
C ALA A 86 24.65 -27.15 13.51
N ILE A 87 23.57 -26.44 13.17
CA ILE A 87 22.97 -25.27 13.85
C ILE A 87 23.99 -24.27 14.43
N ASN A 88 24.66 -23.53 13.55
CA ASN A 88 25.25 -22.26 13.96
C ASN A 88 24.15 -21.20 14.10
N TYR A 89 23.63 -21.01 15.32
CA TYR A 89 22.59 -20.03 15.64
C TYR A 89 22.92 -18.60 15.17
N GLY A 90 24.20 -18.23 15.10
CA GLY A 90 24.63 -16.93 14.58
C GLY A 90 24.39 -16.77 13.08
N LEU A 91 24.56 -17.85 12.30
CA LEU A 91 24.29 -17.85 10.86
C LEU A 91 22.78 -17.76 10.59
N PHE A 92 21.97 -18.53 11.32
CA PHE A 92 20.52 -18.47 11.22
C PHE A 92 19.96 -17.08 11.55
N ARG A 93 20.51 -16.41 12.56
CA ARG A 93 20.08 -15.06 12.91
C ARG A 93 20.38 -14.06 11.79
N LYS A 94 21.56 -14.15 11.16
CA LYS A 94 21.89 -13.31 10.00
C LYS A 94 20.94 -13.54 8.83
N ALA A 95 20.64 -14.80 8.50
CA ALA A 95 19.66 -15.13 7.45
C ALA A 95 18.27 -14.60 7.79
N TYR A 96 17.86 -14.69 9.06
CA TYR A 96 16.58 -14.14 9.51
C TYR A 96 16.52 -12.62 9.34
N ASP A 97 17.52 -11.88 9.82
CA ASP A 97 17.57 -10.42 9.71
C ASP A 97 17.57 -9.99 8.23
N ALA A 98 18.35 -10.68 7.38
CA ALA A 98 18.34 -10.47 5.93
C ALA A 98 16.95 -10.74 5.31
N SER A 99 16.26 -11.81 5.72
CA SER A 99 14.90 -12.13 5.25
C SER A 99 13.89 -11.04 5.62
N LEU A 100 14.00 -10.44 6.80
CA LEU A 100 13.13 -9.34 7.20
C LEU A 100 13.33 -8.10 6.32
N ASP A 101 14.57 -7.80 5.97
CA ASP A 101 14.89 -6.66 5.12
C ASP A 101 14.49 -6.92 3.65
N MET A 102 14.72 -8.12 3.13
CA MET A 102 14.22 -8.55 1.82
C MET A 102 12.70 -8.44 1.74
N SER A 103 11.99 -8.93 2.75
CA SER A 103 10.53 -8.86 2.81
C SER A 103 10.03 -7.41 2.75
N LYS A 104 10.70 -6.47 3.44
CA LYS A 104 10.34 -5.04 3.38
C LYS A 104 10.54 -4.46 1.99
N ILE A 105 11.67 -4.76 1.32
CA ILE A 105 11.99 -4.25 -0.02
C ILE A 105 10.98 -4.80 -1.03
N LEU A 106 10.74 -6.11 -1.00
CA LEU A 106 9.83 -6.80 -1.90
C LEU A 106 8.38 -6.30 -1.73
N ASN A 107 7.90 -6.17 -0.49
CA ASN A 107 6.57 -5.60 -0.23
C ASN A 107 6.47 -4.14 -0.73
N LYS A 108 7.51 -3.32 -0.56
CA LYS A 108 7.50 -1.95 -1.08
C LYS A 108 7.43 -1.93 -2.60
N TYR A 109 8.21 -2.78 -3.26
CA TYR A 109 8.21 -2.89 -4.71
C TYR A 109 6.85 -3.34 -5.25
N GLU A 110 6.27 -4.41 -4.70
CA GLU A 110 4.94 -4.89 -5.10
C GLU A 110 3.87 -3.82 -4.94
N ILE A 111 3.85 -3.13 -3.79
CA ILE A 111 2.91 -2.03 -3.57
C ILE A 111 3.13 -0.94 -4.62
N SER A 112 4.38 -0.54 -4.91
CA SER A 112 4.64 0.47 -5.95
C SER A 112 4.09 0.08 -7.32
N LYS A 113 4.00 -1.22 -7.63
CA LYS A 113 3.41 -1.71 -8.88
C LYS A 113 1.90 -1.77 -8.86
N LEU A 114 1.29 -1.92 -7.69
CA LEU A 114 -0.16 -1.79 -7.50
C LEU A 114 -0.61 -0.32 -7.58
N LEU A 115 0.24 0.61 -7.13
CA LEU A 115 -0.06 2.05 -7.05
C LEU A 115 0.16 2.80 -8.39
N LYS A 116 -0.56 2.40 -9.44
CA LYS A 116 -0.47 3.02 -10.79
C LYS A 116 -1.72 3.83 -11.19
N GLY A 117 -2.67 3.98 -10.29
CA GLY A 117 -3.87 4.77 -10.48
C GLY A 117 -3.58 6.28 -10.53
N PRO A 118 -4.43 7.07 -11.22
CA PRO A 118 -4.22 8.51 -11.42
C PRO A 118 -4.23 9.33 -10.13
N TYR A 119 -4.80 8.78 -9.04
CA TYR A 119 -4.95 9.45 -7.75
C TYR A 119 -4.21 8.73 -6.62
N ASP A 120 -3.39 7.72 -6.92
CA ASP A 120 -2.77 6.88 -5.89
C ASP A 120 -1.78 7.65 -5.01
N MET A 121 -1.20 8.71 -5.56
CA MET A 121 -0.31 9.65 -4.88
C MET A 121 -1.06 10.76 -4.14
N GLU A 122 -2.36 10.92 -4.38
CA GLU A 122 -3.18 11.93 -3.70
C GLU A 122 -3.62 11.45 -2.33
N GLY A 123 -4.07 12.39 -1.49
CA GLY A 123 -4.70 12.05 -0.22
C GLY A 123 -5.99 11.24 -0.46
N ALA A 124 -6.36 10.38 0.49
CA ALA A 124 -7.66 9.74 0.58
C ALA A 124 -8.45 10.32 1.74
N CYS A 125 -9.75 10.48 1.52
CA CYS A 125 -10.76 10.63 2.54
C CYS A 125 -11.47 9.29 2.72
N LEU A 126 -11.15 8.58 3.80
CA LEU A 126 -11.80 7.33 4.22
C LEU A 126 -13.02 7.69 5.08
N ILE A 127 -14.19 7.23 4.67
CA ILE A 127 -15.46 7.45 5.35
C ILE A 127 -16.03 6.10 5.78
N ILE A 128 -16.20 5.94 7.09
CA ILE A 128 -16.77 4.74 7.69
C ILE A 128 -18.16 5.09 8.19
N LYS A 129 -19.19 4.36 7.75
CA LYS A 129 -20.60 4.57 8.15
C LYS A 129 -21.19 3.30 8.72
N ALA A 130 -21.92 3.43 9.81
CA ALA A 130 -22.72 2.34 10.38
C ALA A 130 -23.79 1.94 9.36
N SER A 131 -23.95 0.64 9.11
CA SER A 131 -24.95 0.11 8.20
C SER A 131 -25.55 -1.17 8.76
N GLY A 132 -26.80 -1.48 8.43
CA GLY A 132 -27.49 -2.68 8.91
C GLY A 132 -28.24 -2.49 10.23
N THR A 133 -28.69 -3.61 10.80
CA THR A 133 -29.55 -3.66 11.98
C THR A 133 -28.77 -4.08 13.24
N GLY A 134 -29.38 -3.95 14.42
CA GLY A 134 -28.74 -4.26 15.70
C GLY A 134 -28.01 -3.05 16.29
N TYR A 135 -26.68 -3.14 16.42
CA TYR A 135 -25.83 -2.08 16.98
C TYR A 135 -24.58 -1.84 16.11
N PRO A 136 -24.78 -1.41 14.85
CA PRO A 136 -23.70 -1.24 13.87
C PRO A 136 -22.70 -0.14 14.26
N GLU A 137 -23.02 0.72 15.22
CA GLU A 137 -22.10 1.76 15.67
C GLU A 137 -20.84 1.23 16.40
N VAL A 138 -20.85 -0.04 16.81
CA VAL A 138 -19.65 -0.72 17.34
C VAL A 138 -18.68 -1.12 16.24
N SER A 139 -19.18 -1.58 15.09
CA SER A 139 -18.32 -1.97 13.97
C SER A 139 -17.54 -0.77 13.43
N VAL A 140 -18.18 0.40 13.35
CA VAL A 140 -17.52 1.67 12.96
C VAL A 140 -16.37 2.00 13.91
N LYS A 141 -16.57 1.87 15.22
CA LYS A 141 -15.51 2.13 16.22
C LYS A 141 -14.35 1.13 16.09
N GLN A 142 -14.65 -0.13 15.81
CA GLN A 142 -13.63 -1.16 15.61
C GLN A 142 -12.81 -0.89 14.33
N GLN A 143 -13.48 -0.56 13.22
CA GLN A 143 -12.81 -0.22 11.96
C GLN A 143 -11.97 1.06 12.08
N LEU A 144 -12.51 2.10 12.73
CA LEU A 144 -11.75 3.33 13.03
C LEU A 144 -10.46 3.03 13.80
N SER A 145 -10.54 2.18 14.82
CA SER A 145 -9.37 1.75 15.60
C SER A 145 -8.37 0.95 14.75
N MET A 146 -8.85 0.08 13.87
CA MET A 146 -8.02 -0.70 12.95
C MET A 146 -7.23 0.21 12.01
N TYR A 147 -7.90 1.08 11.25
CA TYR A 147 -7.23 1.97 10.31
C TYR A 147 -6.27 2.95 10.99
N THR A 148 -6.63 3.45 12.19
CA THR A 148 -5.73 4.31 12.97
C THR A 148 -4.45 3.57 13.39
N LYS A 149 -4.56 2.30 13.82
CA LYS A 149 -3.40 1.48 14.17
C LYS A 149 -2.55 1.12 12.95
N TRP A 150 -3.19 0.77 11.83
CA TRP A 150 -2.53 0.48 10.57
C TRP A 150 -1.73 1.68 10.06
N ALA A 151 -2.31 2.87 10.06
CA ALA A 151 -1.64 4.10 9.67
C ALA A 151 -0.41 4.41 10.52
N ARG A 152 -0.54 4.26 11.85
CA ARG A 152 0.58 4.43 12.78
C ARG A 152 1.73 3.46 12.50
N LYS A 153 1.43 2.21 12.10
CA LYS A 153 2.44 1.21 11.72
C LYS A 153 3.20 1.60 10.46
N LEU A 154 2.53 2.27 9.52
CA LEU A 154 3.14 2.78 8.29
C LEU A 154 3.86 4.13 8.46
N GLY A 155 3.86 4.70 9.66
CA GLY A 155 4.44 6.02 9.93
C GLY A 155 3.56 7.20 9.51
N TYR A 156 2.34 6.94 9.04
CA TYR A 156 1.37 7.98 8.70
C TYR A 156 0.63 8.46 9.95
N LYS A 157 0.52 9.79 10.09
CA LYS A 157 -0.38 10.41 11.07
C LYS A 157 -1.77 10.53 10.43
N GLY A 158 -2.55 9.45 10.48
CA GLY A 158 -3.96 9.50 10.12
C GLY A 158 -4.66 10.61 10.90
N ARG A 159 -5.26 11.56 10.19
CA ARG A 159 -6.00 12.66 10.82
C ARG A 159 -7.48 12.30 10.81
N VAL A 160 -8.07 12.14 11.99
CA VAL A 160 -9.53 12.07 12.11
C VAL A 160 -10.06 13.48 11.85
N VAL A 161 -10.84 13.63 10.78
CA VAL A 161 -11.42 14.92 10.36
C VAL A 161 -12.73 15.15 11.10
N GLU A 162 -13.57 14.12 11.13
CA GLU A 162 -14.92 14.21 11.66
C GLU A 162 -15.32 12.88 12.30
N MET A 163 -16.05 12.96 13.41
CA MET A 163 -16.57 11.79 14.11
C MET A 163 -17.95 12.12 14.69
N HIS A 164 -18.96 11.34 14.31
CA HIS A 164 -20.32 11.48 14.82
C HIS A 164 -20.66 10.34 15.76
N SER A 165 -20.83 10.66 17.04
CA SER A 165 -21.25 9.69 18.06
C SER A 165 -22.76 9.42 17.99
N SER A 166 -23.18 8.21 18.36
CA SER A 166 -24.61 7.86 18.48
C SER A 166 -25.14 8.14 19.88
N THR A 167 -26.41 8.53 19.98
CA THR A 167 -27.12 8.75 21.26
C THR A 167 -27.22 7.47 22.08
N ASN A 168 -27.30 6.31 21.41
CA ASN A 168 -27.39 5.00 22.05
C ASN A 168 -26.00 4.42 22.40
N GLY A 169 -24.92 5.18 22.19
CA GLY A 169 -23.52 4.76 22.30
C GLY A 169 -22.92 4.27 20.97
N GLY A 170 -21.58 4.31 20.86
CA GLY A 170 -20.87 3.98 19.61
C GLY A 170 -20.71 5.17 18.65
N ILE A 171 -20.23 4.89 17.43
CA ILE A 171 -19.95 5.89 16.38
C ILE A 171 -20.85 5.62 15.16
N LYS A 172 -21.65 6.61 14.74
CA LYS A 172 -22.50 6.52 13.54
C LYS A 172 -21.66 6.63 12.26
N SER A 173 -20.72 7.56 12.26
CA SER A 173 -19.77 7.73 11.17
C SER A 173 -18.47 8.35 11.63
N ALA A 174 -17.39 8.05 10.92
CA ALA A 174 -16.08 8.65 11.11
C ALA A 174 -15.41 8.89 9.75
N THR A 175 -14.72 10.01 9.64
CA THR A 175 -13.97 10.41 8.46
C THR A 175 -12.49 10.58 8.82
N ILE A 176 -11.60 9.94 8.05
CA ILE A 176 -10.16 9.93 8.28
C ILE A 176 -9.42 10.25 6.99
N GLU A 177 -8.39 11.11 7.07
CA GLU A 177 -7.50 11.41 5.96
C GLU A 177 -6.26 10.50 5.95
N PHE A 178 -5.95 9.92 4.78
CA PHE A 178 -4.84 9.01 4.51
C PHE A 178 -4.22 9.26 3.12
N ALA A 179 -3.35 8.38 2.62
CA ALA A 179 -2.93 8.31 1.22
C ALA A 179 -3.84 7.34 0.44
N PHE A 180 -4.33 7.74 -0.74
CA PHE A 180 -5.39 7.04 -1.47
C PHE A 180 -4.99 5.67 -2.00
N GLY A 181 -3.79 5.57 -2.59
CA GLY A 181 -3.36 4.37 -3.27
C GLY A 181 -3.44 3.10 -2.40
N TYR A 182 -3.06 3.21 -1.12
CA TYR A 182 -3.04 2.07 -0.19
C TYR A 182 -4.42 1.56 0.21
N LEU A 183 -5.46 2.39 0.10
CA LEU A 183 -6.79 2.09 0.63
C LEU A 183 -7.80 1.75 -0.48
N SER A 184 -7.48 1.95 -1.75
CA SER A 184 -8.42 1.76 -2.87
C SER A 184 -9.15 0.40 -2.86
N GLY A 185 -8.51 -0.67 -2.38
CA GLY A 185 -9.10 -2.01 -2.24
C GLY A 185 -10.02 -2.22 -1.03
N GLU A 186 -10.11 -1.27 -0.10
CA GLU A 186 -10.88 -1.37 1.14
C GLU A 186 -12.34 -0.88 0.99
N VAL A 187 -12.69 -0.35 -0.18
CA VAL A 187 -14.04 0.14 -0.49
C VAL A 187 -15.04 -1.01 -0.48
N GLY A 188 -16.10 -0.87 0.31
CA GLY A 188 -17.19 -1.84 0.32
C GLY A 188 -17.82 -2.01 1.68
N VAL A 189 -18.55 -3.12 1.83
CA VAL A 189 -19.24 -3.46 3.07
C VAL A 189 -18.39 -4.45 3.86
N HIS A 190 -18.02 -4.07 5.07
CA HIS A 190 -17.25 -4.88 5.99
C HIS A 190 -18.18 -5.50 7.03
N TYR A 191 -18.02 -6.80 7.23
CA TYR A 191 -18.84 -7.61 8.14
C TYR A 191 -17.99 -8.01 9.35
N ILE A 192 -18.53 -7.77 10.54
CA ILE A 192 -17.97 -8.27 11.79
C ILE A 192 -18.95 -9.29 12.34
N ILE A 193 -18.50 -10.54 12.41
CA ILE A 193 -19.28 -11.68 12.90
C ILE A 193 -18.70 -12.08 14.25
N ASN A 194 -19.46 -11.85 15.31
CA ASN A 194 -19.05 -12.16 16.67
C ASN A 194 -20.00 -13.19 17.28
N SER A 195 -19.44 -14.16 18.01
CA SER A 195 -20.21 -15.01 18.91
C SER A 195 -20.17 -14.38 20.30
N LYS A 196 -21.34 -14.10 20.90
CA LYS A 196 -21.40 -13.80 22.33
C LYS A 196 -21.17 -15.10 23.10
N ASN A 197 -20.35 -15.06 24.14
CA ASN A 197 -20.04 -16.23 24.96
C ASN A 197 -21.32 -16.96 25.39
N GLY A 198 -21.47 -18.20 24.93
CA GLY A 198 -22.60 -19.08 25.29
C GLY A 198 -23.78 -19.10 24.32
N SER A 199 -23.79 -18.30 23.25
CA SER A 199 -24.85 -18.37 22.21
C SER A 199 -24.35 -19.01 20.92
N ALA A 200 -25.10 -19.98 20.40
CA ALA A 200 -24.88 -20.56 19.07
C ALA A 200 -25.23 -19.61 17.91
N VAL A 201 -25.92 -18.50 18.20
CA VAL A 201 -26.30 -17.48 17.22
C VAL A 201 -25.17 -16.47 17.08
N HIS A 202 -24.69 -16.28 15.86
CA HIS A 202 -23.72 -15.25 15.53
C HIS A 202 -24.42 -13.90 15.32
N GLU A 203 -23.91 -12.85 15.97
CA GLU A 203 -24.33 -11.49 15.68
C GLU A 203 -23.48 -10.94 14.53
N VAL A 204 -24.15 -10.39 13.52
CA VAL A 204 -23.50 -9.78 12.35
C VAL A 204 -23.71 -8.28 12.43
N GLN A 205 -22.60 -7.54 12.41
CA GLN A 205 -22.59 -6.08 12.36
C GLN A 205 -21.95 -5.64 11.06
N LEU A 206 -22.56 -4.67 10.37
CA LEU A 206 -22.09 -4.19 9.09
C LEU A 206 -21.58 -2.76 9.22
N CYS A 207 -20.62 -2.42 8.39
CA CYS A 207 -20.17 -1.05 8.19
C CYS A 207 -19.82 -0.84 6.72
N LEU A 208 -20.15 0.34 6.21
CA LEU A 208 -19.79 0.77 4.87
C LEU A 208 -18.49 1.56 4.97
N VAL A 209 -17.50 1.17 4.18
CA VAL A 209 -16.25 1.89 4.00
C VAL A 209 -16.26 2.45 2.59
N ASP A 210 -16.14 3.78 2.50
CA ASP A 210 -16.06 4.52 1.25
C ASP A 210 -14.79 5.36 1.24
N ILE A 211 -14.13 5.46 0.07
CA ILE A 211 -12.81 6.10 -0.04
C ILE A 211 -12.80 6.98 -1.27
N ASN A 212 -12.52 8.26 -1.05
CA ASN A 212 -12.51 9.26 -2.10
C ASN A 212 -11.13 9.95 -2.15
N PRO A 213 -10.55 10.18 -3.34
CA PRO A 213 -9.32 10.94 -3.44
C PRO A 213 -9.57 12.41 -3.10
N ILE A 214 -8.64 13.03 -2.37
CA ILE A 214 -8.63 14.45 -2.03
C ILE A 214 -8.02 15.16 -3.22
N LEU A 215 -8.88 15.62 -4.13
CA LEU A 215 -8.46 16.37 -5.29
C LEU A 215 -8.10 17.80 -4.87
N LYS A 216 -6.89 18.26 -5.18
CA LYS A 216 -6.59 19.69 -5.13
C LYS A 216 -7.45 20.39 -6.17
N PHE A 217 -8.33 21.29 -5.73
CA PHE A 217 -9.24 22.00 -6.62
C PHE A 217 -8.46 22.74 -7.72
N ARG A 218 -8.50 22.20 -8.93
CA ARG A 218 -8.34 23.00 -10.15
C ARG A 218 -9.73 23.57 -10.40
N THR A 219 -9.92 24.89 -10.28
CA THR A 219 -11.22 25.53 -10.48
C THR A 219 -11.74 25.18 -11.87
N VAL A 220 -12.67 24.23 -11.96
CA VAL A 220 -13.41 23.96 -13.19
C VAL A 220 -14.53 24.99 -13.23
N VAL A 221 -14.31 26.06 -14.00
CA VAL A 221 -15.35 27.04 -14.28
C VAL A 221 -16.36 26.38 -15.22
N PHE A 222 -17.45 25.86 -14.66
CA PHE A 222 -18.58 25.39 -15.45
C PHE A 222 -19.32 26.61 -16.02
N SER A 223 -19.20 26.85 -17.32
CA SER A 223 -20.11 27.78 -18.00
C SER A 223 -21.43 27.06 -18.23
N PHE A 224 -22.44 27.37 -17.42
CA PHE A 224 -23.80 26.92 -17.72
C PHE A 224 -24.31 27.65 -18.97
N PRO A 225 -24.72 26.93 -20.04
CA PRO A 225 -25.39 27.59 -21.15
C PRO A 225 -26.68 28.22 -20.64
N LYS A 226 -26.87 29.53 -20.89
CA LYS A 226 -28.13 30.23 -20.60
C LYS A 226 -29.27 29.41 -21.20
N LYS A 227 -30.22 28.98 -20.35
CA LYS A 227 -31.49 28.39 -20.82
C LYS A 227 -32.03 29.27 -21.95
N ARG A 228 -32.17 28.71 -23.15
CA ARG A 228 -33.04 29.32 -24.16
C ARG A 228 -34.46 29.19 -23.63
N SER A 229 -34.95 30.25 -23.01
CA SER A 229 -36.37 30.44 -22.78
C SER A 229 -37.01 30.66 -24.16
N HIS A 230 -37.55 29.60 -24.75
CA HIS A 230 -38.54 29.73 -25.80
C HIS A 230 -39.81 29.11 -25.23
N TRP A 231 -40.74 30.00 -24.91
CA TRP A 231 -42.16 29.71 -24.86
C TRP A 231 -42.65 29.42 -26.28
#